data_AF-A0A820AAG7-F1
#
_entry.id   AF-A0A820AAG7-F1
#
_cell.length_a   1.000
_cell.length_b   1.000
_cell.length_c   1.000
_cell.angle_alpha   90.00
_cell.angle_beta   90.00
_cell.angle_gamma   90.00
#
_symmetry.space_group_name_H-M   'P 1'
#
loop_
_entity.id
_entity.type
_entity.pdbx_description
1 polymer ?
#
loop_
_entity_poly.entity_id
_entity_poly.type
_entity_poly.pdbx_seq_one_letter_code
_entity_poly.pdbx_strand_id
1 'polypeptide(L)'
;FDIQGHVVFIDIPLSKIRHLIISAIPNIHAHFLTSVTFLMRLFHLCSNAKDTNDAINRSLIVLQCPFLIQSPMKYELIDIQTHFHFLFTLDFLYRLDLINGQGQLIGLAGLLSHLHYFESTNILLVYLMDTRLFHLVNDPSEIMTIFAYLFTNMPWLITRHTYEDLSEFRKQEKFNSKLFLPPISKQFRQRINVYNSIVKDVYGAYIENITRYLRSKNNRQEEILPFSNISFTQNFDYDNGTFEYNLHHHYSQQTYNASISPFAAVSGLTHEKFMSNYNPIIGSWDLVYDLDLSSKIVPFVDLDCCDHTNTAYYMNSYALDFFKHGSQTLLNLENELNLGDIYNYLLDFNLVLSSIKTSLEVIIENERKQTTSDDLDFSLPLYQSISNLQSIFSSNFNRQYLGRNRL
;
A
#
# COMPACT_ATOMS: atom_id res chain seq x y z
N PHE A 1 -13.54 43.18 12.45
CA PHE A 1 -13.19 42.59 11.14
C PHE A 1 -11.86 43.16 10.73
N ASP A 2 -10.93 42.32 10.32
CA ASP A 2 -9.60 42.77 9.89
C ASP A 2 -9.64 43.27 8.44
N ILE A 3 -8.99 44.40 8.21
CA ILE A 3 -8.90 45.06 6.89
C ILE A 3 -7.86 44.37 6.00
N GLN A 4 -6.89 43.68 6.61
CA GLN A 4 -5.81 42.98 5.94
C GLN A 4 -5.47 41.69 6.68
N GLY A 5 -5.30 40.59 5.93
CA GLY A 5 -4.76 39.33 6.45
C GLY A 5 -3.25 39.27 6.28
N HIS A 6 -2.51 39.00 7.35
CA HIS A 6 -1.07 38.81 7.30
C HIS A 6 -0.73 37.33 7.06
N VAL A 7 0.04 37.04 6.01
CA VAL A 7 0.56 35.70 5.71
C VAL A 7 2.08 35.74 5.91
N VAL A 8 2.59 34.89 6.80
CA VAL A 8 4.03 34.79 7.11
C VAL A 8 4.54 33.43 6.65
N PHE A 9 5.52 33.43 5.75
CA PHE A 9 6.25 32.21 5.35
C PHE A 9 7.47 32.04 6.26
N ILE A 10 7.57 30.90 6.93
CA ILE A 10 8.69 30.55 7.82
C ILE A 10 9.52 29.48 7.12
N ASP A 11 10.83 29.71 6.99
CA ASP A 11 11.80 28.72 6.47
C ASP A 11 11.49 28.16 5.06
N ILE A 12 10.87 28.98 4.20
CA ILE A 12 10.58 28.62 2.81
C ILE A 12 11.45 29.49 1.89
N PRO A 13 12.20 28.89 0.94
CA PRO A 13 13.01 29.65 0.00
C PRO A 13 12.19 30.63 -0.84
N LEU A 14 12.75 31.81 -1.13
CA LEU A 14 12.07 32.87 -1.89
C LEU A 14 11.58 32.40 -3.27
N SER A 15 12.30 31.49 -3.93
CA SER A 15 11.87 30.88 -5.21
C SER A 15 10.55 30.11 -5.07
N LYS A 16 10.39 29.34 -3.98
CA LYS A 16 9.18 28.58 -3.68
C LYS A 16 8.03 29.51 -3.25
N ILE A 17 8.32 30.57 -2.49
CA ILE A 17 7.31 31.60 -2.13
C ILE A 17 6.76 32.27 -3.40
N ARG A 18 7.63 32.70 -4.32
CA ARG A 18 7.20 33.31 -5.59
C ARG A 18 6.34 32.35 -6.40
N HIS A 19 6.73 31.07 -6.45
CA HIS A 19 5.92 30.05 -7.12
C HIS A 19 4.55 29.91 -6.45
N LEU A 20 4.47 29.76 -5.13
CA LEU A 20 3.21 29.60 -4.39
C LEU A 20 2.25 30.79 -4.52
N ILE A 21 2.78 32.01 -4.60
CA ILE A 21 1.95 33.23 -4.76
C ILE A 21 1.38 33.34 -6.18
N ILE A 22 2.11 32.89 -7.19
CA ILE A 22 1.79 33.11 -8.61
C ILE A 22 1.16 31.86 -9.26
N SER A 23 1.41 30.67 -8.72
CA SER A 23 0.96 29.40 -9.30
C SER A 23 -0.55 29.37 -9.41
N ALA A 24 -1.04 28.94 -10.58
CA ALA A 24 -2.44 28.61 -10.74
C ALA A 24 -2.85 27.52 -9.73
N ILE A 25 -4.10 27.60 -9.27
CA ILE A 25 -4.67 26.58 -8.41
C ILE A 25 -4.56 25.23 -9.13
N PRO A 26 -4.04 24.16 -8.49
CA PRO A 26 -3.93 22.86 -9.12
C PRO A 26 -5.29 22.38 -9.63
N ASN A 27 -5.31 21.79 -10.81
CA ASN A 27 -6.52 21.17 -11.32
C ASN A 27 -6.92 20.01 -10.42
N ILE A 28 -8.22 19.88 -10.15
CA ILE A 28 -8.75 18.73 -9.42
C ILE A 28 -8.68 17.53 -10.36
N HIS A 29 -7.74 16.63 -10.09
CA HIS A 29 -7.64 15.35 -10.77
C HIS A 29 -8.33 14.27 -9.93
N ALA A 30 -9.19 13.49 -10.57
CA ALA A 30 -9.75 12.30 -9.96
C ALA A 30 -8.65 11.22 -9.90
N HIS A 31 -8.53 10.55 -8.75
CA HIS A 31 -7.66 9.39 -8.59
C HIS A 31 -8.41 8.14 -9.03
N PHE A 32 -7.67 7.10 -9.46
CA PHE A 32 -8.28 5.82 -9.79
C PHE A 32 -9.06 5.26 -8.59
N LEU A 33 -10.31 4.87 -8.82
CA LEU A 33 -11.29 4.67 -7.75
C LEU A 33 -11.21 3.28 -7.12
N THR A 34 -10.59 2.30 -7.80
CA THR A 34 -10.63 0.91 -7.35
C THR A 34 -9.38 0.55 -6.57
N SER A 35 -9.61 0.05 -5.37
CA SER A 35 -8.62 -0.64 -4.55
C SER A 35 -9.06 -2.09 -4.33
N VAL A 36 -8.14 -2.94 -3.85
CA VAL A 36 -8.44 -4.35 -3.58
C VAL A 36 -9.57 -4.48 -2.55
N THR A 37 -9.50 -3.71 -1.46
CA THR A 37 -10.53 -3.77 -0.41
C THR A 37 -11.86 -3.19 -0.87
N PHE A 38 -11.84 -2.20 -1.77
CA PHE A 38 -13.04 -1.67 -2.38
C PHE A 38 -13.77 -2.74 -3.22
N LEU A 39 -13.04 -3.47 -4.06
CA LEU A 39 -13.59 -4.58 -4.84
C LEU A 39 -14.14 -5.69 -3.94
N MET A 40 -13.44 -6.03 -2.85
CA MET A 40 -13.95 -6.95 -1.84
C MET A 40 -15.28 -6.51 -1.23
N ARG A 41 -15.41 -5.21 -0.92
CA ARG A 41 -16.66 -4.66 -0.38
C ARG A 41 -17.80 -4.70 -1.39
N LEU A 42 -17.51 -4.56 -2.69
CA LEU A 42 -18.51 -4.79 -3.75
C LEU A 42 -18.92 -6.26 -3.81
N PHE A 43 -17.99 -7.21 -3.71
CA PHE A 43 -18.33 -8.64 -3.63
C PHE A 43 -19.19 -8.94 -2.39
N HIS A 44 -18.86 -8.35 -1.26
CA HIS A 44 -19.64 -8.47 -0.05
C HIS A 44 -21.07 -7.93 -0.23
N LEU A 45 -21.21 -6.76 -0.87
CA LEU A 45 -22.52 -6.17 -1.18
C LEU A 45 -23.34 -7.10 -2.08
N CYS A 46 -22.75 -7.64 -3.15
CA CYS A 46 -23.42 -8.55 -4.07
C CYS A 46 -23.82 -9.87 -3.41
N SER A 47 -22.99 -10.41 -2.51
CA SER A 47 -23.26 -11.67 -1.83
C SER A 47 -24.34 -11.56 -0.76
N ASN A 48 -24.44 -10.41 -0.08
CA ASN A 48 -25.34 -10.22 1.06
C ASN A 48 -26.62 -9.43 0.74
N ALA A 49 -26.77 -8.96 -0.49
CA ALA A 49 -27.95 -8.23 -0.91
C ALA A 49 -29.18 -9.14 -1.00
N LYS A 50 -30.32 -8.62 -0.53
CA LYS A 50 -31.63 -9.27 -0.73
C LYS A 50 -32.03 -9.32 -2.21
N ASP A 51 -31.67 -8.27 -2.95
CA ASP A 51 -31.83 -8.18 -4.40
C ASP A 51 -30.44 -8.13 -5.04
N THR A 52 -30.02 -9.28 -5.56
CA THR A 52 -28.71 -9.45 -6.19
C THR A 52 -28.56 -8.62 -7.46
N ASN A 53 -29.65 -8.44 -8.22
CA ASN A 53 -29.62 -7.68 -9.46
C ASN A 53 -29.44 -6.18 -9.20
N ASP A 54 -30.14 -5.63 -8.21
CA ASP A 54 -29.94 -4.23 -7.80
C ASP A 54 -28.50 -4.00 -7.29
N ALA A 55 -27.97 -4.92 -6.49
CA ALA A 55 -26.60 -4.82 -5.98
C ALA A 55 -25.54 -4.88 -7.10
N ILE A 56 -25.72 -5.77 -8.07
CA ILE A 56 -24.84 -5.86 -9.24
C ILE A 56 -24.92 -4.57 -10.06
N ASN A 57 -26.13 -4.08 -10.34
CA ASN A 57 -26.31 -2.83 -11.10
C ASN A 57 -25.65 -1.63 -10.42
N ARG A 58 -25.82 -1.50 -9.10
CA ARG A 58 -25.13 -0.44 -8.32
C ARG A 58 -23.62 -0.58 -8.37
N SER A 59 -23.11 -1.80 -8.24
CA SER A 59 -21.67 -2.07 -8.31
C SER A 59 -21.09 -1.71 -9.68
N LEU A 60 -21.79 -2.06 -10.76
CA LEU A 60 -21.39 -1.72 -12.13
C LEU A 60 -21.40 -0.21 -12.38
N ILE A 61 -22.43 0.51 -11.91
CA ILE A 61 -22.50 1.98 -12.01
C ILE A 61 -21.31 2.64 -11.30
N VAL A 62 -20.93 2.11 -10.14
CA VAL A 62 -19.79 2.61 -9.38
C VAL A 62 -18.46 2.34 -10.10
N LEU A 63 -18.31 1.19 -10.73
CA LEU A 63 -17.11 0.82 -11.50
C LEU A 63 -16.96 1.62 -12.81
N GLN A 64 -18.04 2.16 -13.37
CA GLN A 64 -18.00 3.02 -14.57
C GLN A 64 -17.25 4.36 -14.36
N CYS A 65 -16.86 4.68 -13.12
CA CYS A 65 -15.93 5.77 -12.77
C CYS A 65 -16.17 7.12 -13.49
N PRO A 66 -17.39 7.72 -13.40
CA PRO A 66 -17.78 8.87 -14.22
C PRO A 66 -16.91 10.14 -14.01
N PHE A 67 -16.25 10.30 -12.86
CA PHE A 67 -15.43 11.48 -12.56
C PHE A 67 -14.02 11.46 -13.18
N LEU A 68 -13.55 10.30 -13.65
CA LEU A 68 -12.25 10.15 -14.31
C LEU A 68 -12.31 10.50 -15.82
N ILE A 69 -13.51 10.75 -16.34
CA ILE A 69 -13.81 10.94 -17.77
C ILE A 69 -13.57 12.40 -18.16
N GLN A 70 -12.32 12.80 -18.27
CA GLN A 70 -11.95 14.15 -18.77
C GLN A 70 -11.78 14.18 -20.29
N SER A 71 -11.52 13.03 -20.93
CA SER A 71 -11.42 12.89 -22.38
C SER A 71 -11.79 11.47 -22.84
N PRO A 72 -12.27 11.28 -24.08
CA PRO A 72 -12.65 9.95 -24.58
C PRO A 72 -11.47 8.97 -24.64
N MET A 73 -10.25 9.46 -24.92
CA MET A 73 -9.04 8.63 -24.94
C MET A 73 -8.61 8.19 -23.54
N LYS A 74 -8.76 9.07 -22.53
CA LYS A 74 -8.50 8.69 -21.13
C LYS A 74 -9.55 7.71 -20.61
N TYR A 75 -10.81 7.88 -21.04
CA TYR A 75 -11.89 6.97 -20.66
C TYR A 75 -11.58 5.53 -21.08
N GLU A 76 -11.21 5.30 -22.34
CA GLU A 76 -10.93 3.94 -22.81
C GLU A 76 -9.77 3.29 -22.03
N LEU A 77 -8.70 4.04 -21.75
CA LEU A 77 -7.58 3.51 -20.96
C LEU A 77 -8.01 3.14 -19.54
N ILE A 78 -8.77 4.00 -18.87
CA ILE A 78 -9.22 3.81 -17.49
C ILE A 78 -10.25 2.67 -17.39
N ASP A 79 -11.15 2.57 -18.38
CA ASP A 79 -12.13 1.49 -18.46
C ASP A 79 -11.42 0.14 -18.63
N ILE A 80 -10.48 0.04 -19.59
CA ILE A 80 -9.65 -1.16 -19.78
C ILE A 80 -8.87 -1.47 -18.50
N GLN A 81 -8.25 -0.46 -17.89
CA GLN A 81 -7.49 -0.62 -16.66
C GLN A 81 -8.35 -1.17 -15.52
N THR A 82 -9.57 -0.68 -15.37
CA THR A 82 -10.53 -1.14 -14.36
C THR A 82 -10.91 -2.60 -14.57
N HIS A 83 -11.18 -3.02 -15.82
CA HIS A 83 -11.50 -4.41 -16.14
C HIS A 83 -10.35 -5.35 -15.83
N PHE A 84 -9.13 -5.02 -16.27
CA PHE A 84 -7.96 -5.84 -15.98
C PHE A 84 -7.65 -5.86 -14.48
N HIS A 85 -7.71 -4.71 -13.81
CA HIS A 85 -7.48 -4.64 -12.37
C HIS A 85 -8.47 -5.50 -11.60
N PHE A 86 -9.76 -5.51 -11.98
CA PHE A 86 -10.76 -6.39 -11.39
C PHE A 86 -10.42 -7.88 -11.54
N LEU A 87 -10.05 -8.31 -12.75
CA LEU A 87 -9.68 -9.70 -13.03
C LEU A 87 -8.46 -10.16 -12.24
N PHE A 88 -7.41 -9.34 -12.21
CA PHE A 88 -6.19 -9.67 -11.47
C PHE A 88 -6.36 -9.55 -9.96
N THR A 89 -7.25 -8.68 -9.49
CA THR A 89 -7.63 -8.63 -8.07
C THR A 89 -8.39 -9.90 -7.66
N LEU A 90 -9.25 -10.45 -8.51
CA LEU A 90 -9.89 -11.74 -8.26
C LEU A 90 -8.85 -12.86 -8.15
N ASP A 91 -7.91 -12.96 -9.10
CA ASP A 91 -6.83 -13.96 -9.03
C ASP A 91 -5.98 -13.78 -7.76
N PHE A 92 -5.64 -12.53 -7.42
CA PHE A 92 -4.89 -12.21 -6.21
C PHE A 92 -5.62 -12.63 -4.93
N LEU A 93 -6.89 -12.26 -4.79
CA LEU A 93 -7.71 -12.63 -3.62
C LEU A 93 -7.92 -14.14 -3.50
N TYR A 94 -8.05 -14.82 -4.64
CA TYR A 94 -8.19 -16.27 -4.69
C TYR A 94 -6.89 -16.97 -4.23
N ARG A 95 -5.71 -16.49 -4.65
CA ARG A 95 -4.41 -17.00 -4.20
C ARG A 95 -4.13 -16.80 -2.72
N LEU A 96 -4.80 -15.84 -2.10
CA LEU A 96 -4.70 -15.54 -0.66
C LEU A 96 -5.79 -16.23 0.17
N ASP A 97 -6.59 -17.12 -0.43
CA ASP A 97 -7.71 -17.80 0.22
C ASP A 97 -8.72 -16.83 0.87
N LEU A 98 -8.91 -15.64 0.27
CA LEU A 98 -9.87 -14.62 0.74
C LEU A 98 -11.22 -14.71 0.05
N ILE A 99 -11.25 -15.32 -1.13
CA ILE A 99 -12.47 -15.61 -1.88
C ILE A 99 -12.51 -17.08 -2.29
N ASN A 100 -13.70 -17.67 -2.30
CA ASN A 100 -13.89 -19.01 -2.85
C ASN A 100 -14.06 -18.97 -4.38
N GLY A 101 -14.13 -20.13 -5.03
CA GLY A 101 -14.35 -20.24 -6.48
C GLY A 101 -15.69 -19.69 -6.98
N GLN A 102 -16.61 -19.33 -6.07
CA GLN A 102 -17.88 -18.67 -6.38
C GLN A 102 -17.82 -17.14 -6.20
N GLY A 103 -16.66 -16.58 -5.80
CA GLY A 103 -16.48 -15.15 -5.56
C GLY A 103 -17.05 -14.66 -4.22
N GLN A 104 -17.34 -15.57 -3.28
CA GLN A 104 -17.79 -15.21 -1.93
C GLN A 104 -16.59 -15.02 -1.01
N LEU A 105 -16.68 -14.02 -0.14
CA LEU A 105 -15.66 -13.75 0.88
C LEU A 105 -15.63 -14.86 1.93
N ILE A 106 -14.45 -15.36 2.27
CA ILE A 106 -14.24 -16.43 3.24
C ILE A 106 -13.21 -16.04 4.32
N GLY A 107 -13.25 -16.73 5.47
CA GLY A 107 -12.27 -16.59 6.55
C GLY A 107 -12.03 -15.15 7.01
N LEU A 108 -10.79 -14.69 6.88
CA LEU A 108 -10.32 -13.37 7.32
C LEU A 108 -10.72 -12.20 6.40
N ALA A 109 -11.45 -12.45 5.31
CA ALA A 109 -11.89 -11.41 4.38
C ALA A 109 -12.78 -10.33 5.03
N GLY A 110 -13.52 -10.69 6.08
CA GLY A 110 -14.30 -9.75 6.89
C GLY A 110 -13.43 -8.72 7.61
N LEU A 111 -12.34 -9.19 8.25
CA LEU A 111 -11.36 -8.32 8.92
C LEU A 111 -10.76 -7.31 7.92
N LEU A 112 -10.40 -7.80 6.73
CA LEU A 112 -9.82 -6.97 5.68
C LEU A 112 -10.76 -5.81 5.27
N SER A 113 -12.05 -6.10 5.17
CA SER A 113 -13.08 -5.10 4.84
C SER A 113 -13.23 -4.02 5.92
N HIS A 114 -13.10 -4.41 7.20
CA HIS A 114 -13.14 -3.47 8.32
C HIS A 114 -11.90 -2.57 8.36
N LEU A 115 -10.72 -3.07 7.97
CA LEU A 115 -9.46 -2.33 7.98
C LEU A 115 -9.13 -1.67 6.63
N HIS A 116 -10.12 -1.39 5.77
CA HIS A 116 -9.91 -0.85 4.42
C HIS A 116 -9.11 0.46 4.36
N TYR A 117 -9.09 1.24 5.44
CA TYR A 117 -8.36 2.51 5.53
C TYR A 117 -6.83 2.35 5.63
N PHE A 118 -6.34 1.14 5.94
CA PHE A 118 -4.91 0.80 5.96
C PHE A 118 -4.50 -0.07 4.76
N GLU A 119 -5.13 0.11 3.61
CA GLU A 119 -4.65 -0.55 2.41
C GLU A 119 -3.29 0.03 1.97
N SER A 120 -2.26 -0.78 1.70
CA SER A 120 -2.20 -2.24 1.47
C SER A 120 -1.75 -3.10 2.68
N THR A 121 -1.46 -2.51 3.84
CA THR A 121 -0.91 -3.22 5.01
C THR A 121 -1.92 -4.14 5.69
N ASN A 122 -3.21 -3.86 5.56
CA ASN A 122 -4.29 -4.73 6.01
C ASN A 122 -4.31 -6.10 5.29
N ILE A 123 -4.01 -6.15 3.99
CA ILE A 123 -3.91 -7.39 3.21
C ILE A 123 -2.72 -8.21 3.70
N LEU A 124 -1.58 -7.53 3.89
CA LEU A 124 -0.38 -8.15 4.45
C LEU A 124 -0.65 -8.72 5.86
N LEU A 125 -1.39 -8.02 6.72
CA LEU A 125 -1.77 -8.54 8.04
C LEU A 125 -2.49 -9.89 7.92
N VAL A 126 -3.48 -9.97 7.03
CA VAL A 126 -4.28 -11.19 6.84
C VAL A 126 -3.42 -12.32 6.31
N TYR A 127 -2.55 -12.05 5.33
CA TYR A 127 -1.58 -13.04 4.85
C TYR A 127 -0.64 -13.52 5.97
N LEU A 128 -0.14 -12.62 6.83
CA LEU A 128 0.71 -12.99 7.96
C LEU A 128 -0.04 -13.83 9.00
N MET A 129 -1.32 -13.56 9.23
CA MET A 129 -2.19 -14.38 10.09
C MET A 129 -2.36 -15.79 9.52
N ASP A 130 -2.63 -15.89 8.23
CA ASP A 130 -2.81 -17.17 7.54
C ASP A 130 -1.54 -18.04 7.56
N THR A 131 -0.36 -17.44 7.40
CA THR A 131 0.94 -18.16 7.46
C THR A 131 1.31 -18.72 8.85
N ARG A 132 0.44 -18.59 9.85
CA ARG A 132 0.62 -19.04 11.25
C ARG A 132 1.82 -18.44 11.98
N LEU A 133 2.42 -17.37 11.46
CA LEU A 133 3.60 -16.74 12.05
C LEU A 133 3.34 -16.21 13.47
N PHE A 134 2.17 -15.61 13.71
CA PHE A 134 1.83 -15.05 15.02
C PHE A 134 1.77 -16.11 16.13
N HIS A 135 1.56 -17.38 15.81
CA HIS A 135 1.61 -18.48 16.79
C HIS A 135 3.02 -18.82 17.26
N LEU A 136 4.02 -18.50 16.44
CA LEU A 136 5.43 -18.76 16.77
C LEU A 136 6.03 -17.65 17.65
N VAL A 137 5.33 -16.51 17.75
CA VAL A 137 5.78 -15.35 18.50
C VAL A 137 5.27 -15.44 19.94
N ASN A 138 6.20 -15.65 20.87
CA ASN A 138 5.88 -15.66 22.30
C ASN A 138 5.94 -14.27 22.95
N ASP A 139 6.67 -13.31 22.35
CA ASP A 139 6.82 -11.96 22.91
C ASP A 139 5.71 -11.02 22.41
N PRO A 140 4.82 -10.53 23.29
CA PRO A 140 3.79 -9.55 22.92
C PRO A 140 4.38 -8.27 22.31
N SER A 141 5.61 -7.90 22.68
CA SER A 141 6.29 -6.71 22.16
C SER A 141 6.63 -6.83 20.68
N GLU A 142 6.90 -8.05 20.20
CA GLU A 142 7.21 -8.31 18.79
C GLU A 142 5.95 -8.16 17.92
N ILE A 143 4.82 -8.70 18.38
CA ILE A 143 3.51 -8.52 17.72
C ILE A 143 3.14 -7.03 17.66
N MET A 144 3.33 -6.31 18.77
CA MET A 144 3.07 -4.87 18.83
C MET A 144 3.99 -4.08 17.88
N THR A 145 5.25 -4.50 17.73
CA THR A 145 6.19 -3.89 16.78
C THR A 145 5.67 -4.04 15.35
N ILE A 146 5.17 -5.23 14.97
CA ILE A 146 4.62 -5.47 13.63
C ILE A 146 3.36 -4.63 13.41
N PHE A 147 2.43 -4.61 14.36
CA PHE A 147 1.25 -3.76 14.25
C PHE A 147 1.60 -2.28 14.15
N ALA A 148 2.65 -1.85 14.84
CA ALA A 148 3.13 -0.49 14.70
C ALA A 148 3.64 -0.22 13.27
N TYR A 149 4.47 -1.11 12.70
CA TYR A 149 4.89 -0.99 11.30
C TYR A 149 3.73 -0.94 10.30
N LEU A 150 2.67 -1.73 10.55
CA LEU A 150 1.53 -1.81 9.63
C LEU A 150 0.58 -0.62 9.73
N PHE A 151 0.45 0.00 10.92
CA PHE A 151 -0.66 0.92 11.21
C PHE A 151 -0.25 2.32 11.69
N THR A 152 1.01 2.58 12.06
CA THR A 152 1.38 3.93 12.54
C THR A 152 1.84 4.88 11.44
N ASN A 153 2.41 4.37 10.34
CA ASN A 153 2.95 5.11 9.17
C ASN A 153 3.50 6.51 9.49
N MET A 154 4.26 6.63 10.58
CA MET A 154 4.74 7.91 11.09
C MET A 154 6.27 7.95 10.99
N PRO A 155 6.83 8.63 9.97
CA PRO A 155 8.27 8.89 9.93
C PRO A 155 8.65 9.72 11.15
N TRP A 156 9.78 9.39 11.76
CA TRP A 156 10.38 10.27 12.76
C TRP A 156 10.85 11.55 12.04
N LEU A 157 10.53 12.73 12.58
CA LEU A 157 10.82 14.00 11.89
C LEU A 157 12.32 14.17 11.66
N ILE A 158 12.77 13.91 10.43
CA ILE A 158 14.15 14.11 9.96
C ILE A 158 14.55 15.60 9.99
N THR A 159 13.59 16.52 10.15
CA THR A 159 13.81 17.96 10.01
C THR A 159 14.71 18.58 11.09
N ARG A 160 15.10 17.86 12.14
CA ARG A 160 16.00 18.39 13.18
C ARG A 160 17.39 17.79 13.24
N HIS A 161 17.60 16.57 12.74
CA HIS A 161 18.87 15.86 12.94
C HIS A 161 19.28 15.08 11.70
N THR A 162 20.55 15.24 11.29
CA THR A 162 21.11 14.44 10.21
C THR A 162 21.24 12.98 10.68
N TYR A 163 21.23 12.03 9.74
CA TYR A 163 21.35 10.59 10.04
C TYR A 163 22.59 10.26 10.89
N GLU A 164 23.67 11.05 10.73
CA GLU A 164 24.92 10.91 11.49
C GLU A 164 24.73 11.28 12.97
N ASP A 165 24.01 12.37 13.25
CA ASP A 165 23.67 12.82 14.61
C ASP A 165 22.86 11.75 15.37
N LEU A 166 21.94 11.06 14.70
CA LEU A 166 21.07 10.04 15.31
C LEU A 166 21.83 8.85 15.90
N SER A 167 22.94 8.47 15.27
CA SER A 167 23.79 7.37 15.74
C SER A 167 24.56 7.73 17.01
N GLU A 168 24.88 9.02 17.19
CA GLU A 168 25.49 9.56 18.40
C GLU A 168 24.45 9.82 19.50
N PHE A 169 23.25 10.31 19.16
CA PHE A 169 22.10 10.39 20.07
C PHE A 169 21.78 9.03 20.73
N ARG A 170 21.82 7.93 19.96
CA ARG A 170 21.65 6.55 20.48
C ARG A 170 22.67 6.15 21.55
N LYS A 171 23.88 6.71 21.51
CA LYS A 171 24.96 6.37 22.45
C LYS A 171 24.96 7.26 23.68
N GLN A 172 24.39 8.47 23.57
CA GLN A 172 24.53 9.52 24.59
C GLN A 172 23.36 9.58 25.58
N GLU A 173 22.15 9.14 25.22
CA GLU A 173 20.97 9.33 26.09
C GLU A 173 20.42 8.03 26.70
N LYS A 174 20.19 8.08 28.02
CA LYS A 174 19.50 7.07 28.83
C LYS A 174 17.97 7.23 28.69
N PHE A 175 17.44 7.12 27.48
CA PHE A 175 15.99 7.16 27.28
C PHE A 175 15.31 5.92 27.86
N ASN A 176 14.11 6.11 28.41
CA ASN A 176 13.29 5.00 28.88
C ASN A 176 12.53 4.35 27.71
N SER A 177 12.24 5.11 26.66
CA SER A 177 11.56 4.67 25.46
C SER A 177 12.51 4.32 24.32
N LYS A 178 12.02 3.51 23.37
CA LYS A 178 12.72 3.31 22.10
C LYS A 178 12.16 4.34 21.14
N LEU A 179 12.91 5.38 20.78
CA LEU A 179 12.45 6.41 19.83
C LEU A 179 12.09 5.88 18.44
N PHE A 180 12.79 4.82 18.02
CA PHE A 180 12.65 4.21 16.70
C PHE A 180 12.09 2.81 16.81
N LEU A 181 11.20 2.48 15.85
CA LEU A 181 10.72 1.11 15.72
C LEU A 181 11.90 0.15 15.54
N PRO A 182 11.99 -0.90 16.37
CA PRO A 182 13.06 -1.88 16.27
C PRO A 182 12.90 -2.68 14.98
N PRO A 183 14.01 -3.19 14.39
CA PRO A 183 13.94 -3.93 13.14
C PRO A 183 13.03 -5.15 13.27
N ILE A 184 12.23 -5.39 12.22
CA ILE A 184 11.37 -6.56 12.11
C ILE A 184 12.21 -7.83 12.16
N SER A 185 11.73 -8.87 12.84
CA SER A 185 12.48 -10.12 12.93
C SER A 185 12.63 -10.79 11.56
N LYS A 186 13.71 -11.55 11.40
CA LYS A 186 14.07 -12.18 10.11
C LYS A 186 12.96 -13.09 9.58
N GLN A 187 12.20 -13.72 10.46
CA GLN A 187 11.11 -14.63 10.10
C GLN A 187 9.95 -13.89 9.42
N PHE A 188 9.49 -12.78 10.02
CA PHE A 188 8.48 -11.92 9.40
C PHE A 188 8.98 -11.35 8.08
N ARG A 189 10.24 -10.90 8.05
CA ARG A 189 10.82 -10.31 6.84
C ARG A 189 10.82 -11.27 5.66
N GLN A 190 11.17 -12.55 5.90
CA GLN A 190 11.11 -13.58 4.87
C GLN A 190 9.68 -13.77 4.33
N ARG A 191 8.67 -13.81 5.21
CA ARG A 191 7.27 -13.97 4.77
C ARG A 191 6.73 -12.76 4.04
N ILE A 192 7.10 -11.55 4.44
CA ILE A 192 6.76 -10.31 3.73
C ILE A 192 7.37 -10.32 2.32
N ASN A 193 8.61 -10.80 2.17
CA ASN A 193 9.24 -10.92 0.86
C ASN A 193 8.49 -11.92 -0.05
N VAL A 194 7.99 -13.03 0.51
CA VAL A 194 7.15 -14.00 -0.24
C VAL A 194 5.80 -13.38 -0.61
N TYR A 195 5.17 -12.63 0.28
CA TYR A 195 3.96 -11.87 -0.06
C TYR A 195 4.22 -10.91 -1.23
N ASN A 196 5.29 -10.12 -1.13
CA ASN A 196 5.65 -9.17 -2.18
C ASN A 196 6.04 -9.85 -3.50
N SER A 197 6.58 -11.08 -3.49
CA SER A 197 6.79 -11.83 -4.73
C SER A 197 5.48 -12.24 -5.37
N ILE A 198 4.49 -12.72 -4.59
CA ILE A 198 3.15 -13.03 -5.10
C ILE A 198 2.51 -11.79 -5.73
N VAL A 199 2.62 -10.63 -5.07
CA VAL A 199 2.12 -9.36 -5.62
C VAL A 199 2.82 -9.03 -6.94
N LYS A 200 4.15 -9.14 -7.00
CA LYS A 200 4.92 -8.87 -8.22
C LYS A 200 4.56 -9.81 -9.36
N ASP A 201 4.31 -11.08 -9.08
CA ASP A 201 3.93 -12.06 -10.10
C ASP A 201 2.54 -11.76 -10.69
N VAL A 202 1.55 -11.54 -9.82
CA VAL A 202 0.16 -11.28 -10.25
C VAL A 202 0.07 -9.93 -10.95
N TYR A 203 0.61 -8.87 -10.34
CA TYR A 203 0.50 -7.52 -10.90
C TYR A 203 1.51 -7.25 -12.03
N GLY A 204 2.59 -8.03 -12.14
CA GLY A 204 3.44 -8.06 -13.33
C GLY A 204 2.68 -8.60 -14.53
N ALA A 205 2.01 -9.75 -14.37
CA ALA A 205 1.14 -10.31 -15.41
C ALA A 205 -0.03 -9.37 -15.77
N TYR A 206 -0.58 -8.63 -14.80
CA TYR A 206 -1.56 -7.56 -15.05
C TYR A 206 -1.02 -6.49 -15.99
N ILE A 207 0.15 -5.91 -15.68
CA ILE A 207 0.79 -4.86 -16.49
C ILE A 207 1.14 -5.39 -17.88
N GLU A 208 1.62 -6.62 -17.99
CA GLU A 208 1.95 -7.23 -19.28
C GLU A 208 0.71 -7.42 -20.17
N ASN A 209 -0.36 -7.96 -19.61
CA ASN A 209 -1.57 -8.27 -20.36
C ASN A 209 -2.37 -7.03 -20.75
N ILE A 210 -2.45 -6.02 -19.89
CA ILE A 210 -3.10 -4.76 -20.24
C ILE A 210 -2.33 -4.03 -21.35
N THR A 211 -1.00 -4.00 -21.28
CA THR A 211 -0.20 -3.35 -22.33
C THR A 211 -0.32 -4.09 -23.67
N ARG A 212 -0.30 -5.43 -23.65
CA ARG A 212 -0.52 -6.25 -24.85
C ARG A 212 -1.89 -5.97 -25.47
N TYR A 213 -2.93 -5.87 -24.64
CA TYR A 213 -4.28 -5.55 -25.10
C TYR A 213 -4.36 -4.15 -25.71
N LEU A 214 -3.80 -3.13 -25.04
CA LEU A 214 -3.79 -1.76 -25.53
C LEU A 214 -3.02 -1.61 -26.85
N ARG A 215 -1.89 -2.30 -27.01
CA ARG A 215 -1.14 -2.37 -28.27
C ARG A 215 -1.96 -2.99 -29.40
N SER A 216 -2.75 -4.03 -29.11
CA SER A 216 -3.58 -4.67 -30.13
C SER A 216 -4.71 -3.76 -30.65
N LYS A 217 -5.16 -2.79 -29.84
CA LYS A 217 -6.18 -1.82 -30.22
C LYS A 217 -5.60 -0.57 -30.87
N ASN A 218 -4.48 -0.08 -30.35
CA ASN A 218 -3.83 1.12 -30.85
C ASN A 218 -2.83 0.76 -31.93
N ASN A 219 -3.15 1.12 -33.18
CA ASN A 219 -2.15 1.21 -34.27
C ASN A 219 -1.19 2.41 -34.06
N ARG A 220 -0.91 2.80 -32.82
CA ARG A 220 0.06 3.86 -32.56
C ARG A 220 1.42 3.31 -32.97
N GLN A 221 2.04 4.01 -33.91
CA GLN A 221 3.42 3.78 -34.28
C GLN A 221 4.27 4.30 -33.10
N GLU A 222 4.43 3.48 -32.04
CA GLU A 222 5.34 3.74 -30.91
C GLU A 222 6.78 4.00 -31.39
N GLU A 223 7.07 3.60 -32.61
CA GLU A 223 8.29 3.79 -33.37
C GLU A 223 8.44 5.20 -33.94
N ILE A 224 7.41 6.06 -33.88
CA ILE A 224 7.46 7.45 -34.38
C ILE A 224 7.53 8.44 -33.22
N LEU A 225 8.52 9.33 -33.28
CA LEU A 225 8.66 10.42 -32.32
C LEU A 225 7.53 11.44 -32.45
N PRO A 226 6.86 11.84 -31.34
CA PRO A 226 5.65 12.66 -31.41
C PRO A 226 5.88 14.12 -31.86
N PHE A 227 7.09 14.66 -31.66
CA PHE A 227 7.39 16.06 -32.01
C PHE A 227 8.15 16.20 -33.34
N SER A 228 9.07 15.28 -33.62
CA SER A 228 9.86 15.32 -34.86
C SER A 228 9.25 14.50 -35.99
N ASN A 229 8.27 13.65 -35.70
CA ASN A 229 7.68 12.68 -36.63
C ASN A 229 8.71 11.75 -37.30
N ILE A 230 9.89 11.59 -36.68
CA ILE A 230 10.91 10.66 -37.17
C ILE A 230 10.46 9.25 -36.82
N SER A 231 10.41 8.39 -37.84
CA SER A 231 10.12 6.97 -37.70
C SER A 231 11.40 6.16 -37.48
N PHE A 232 11.37 5.30 -36.48
CA PHE A 232 12.34 4.23 -36.25
C PHE A 232 11.79 2.86 -36.67
N THR A 233 10.75 2.85 -37.50
CA THR A 233 10.23 1.62 -38.14
C THR A 233 11.36 0.84 -38.77
N GLN A 234 11.45 -0.45 -38.45
CA GLN A 234 12.47 -1.35 -38.95
C GLN A 234 12.37 -1.47 -40.47
N ASN A 235 13.37 -0.96 -41.20
CA ASN A 235 13.56 -1.34 -42.59
C ASN A 235 14.36 -2.65 -42.60
N PHE A 236 13.75 -3.75 -43.05
CA PHE A 236 14.32 -5.10 -42.99
C PHE A 236 15.47 -5.36 -43.98
N ASP A 237 15.93 -4.34 -44.71
CA ASP A 237 16.99 -4.47 -45.70
C ASP A 237 18.35 -4.08 -45.09
N TYR A 238 18.83 -4.86 -44.12
CA TYR A 238 20.21 -4.78 -43.65
C TYR A 238 21.03 -5.91 -44.26
N ASP A 239 22.17 -5.59 -44.87
CA ASP A 239 23.14 -6.60 -45.30
C ASP A 239 23.62 -7.41 -44.08
N ASN A 240 23.54 -8.74 -44.18
CA ASN A 240 24.01 -9.65 -43.14
C ASN A 240 25.45 -9.31 -42.73
N GLY A 241 25.67 -9.02 -41.44
CA GLY A 241 26.99 -8.74 -40.87
C GLY A 241 27.34 -7.25 -40.73
N THR A 242 26.46 -6.33 -41.13
CA THR A 242 26.60 -4.89 -40.82
C THR A 242 26.49 -4.62 -39.31
N PHE A 243 27.02 -3.48 -38.85
CA PHE A 243 26.90 -3.07 -37.44
C PHE A 243 25.43 -2.95 -37.05
N GLU A 244 24.61 -2.41 -37.95
CA GLU A 244 23.17 -2.27 -37.85
C GLU A 244 22.50 -3.65 -37.71
N TYR A 245 22.86 -4.62 -38.56
CA TYR A 245 22.37 -6.00 -38.44
C TYR A 245 22.69 -6.62 -37.06
N ASN A 246 23.93 -6.46 -36.59
CA ASN A 246 24.39 -6.99 -35.30
C ASN A 246 23.75 -6.27 -34.10
N LEU A 247 23.50 -4.97 -34.21
CA LEU A 247 22.79 -4.17 -33.20
C LEU A 247 21.32 -4.59 -33.13
N HIS A 248 20.68 -4.84 -34.29
CA HIS A 248 19.30 -5.30 -34.41
C HIS A 248 19.10 -6.74 -33.93
N HIS A 249 20.09 -7.61 -34.12
CA HIS A 249 20.06 -9.00 -33.65
C HIS A 249 20.71 -9.17 -32.27
N HIS A 250 21.03 -8.07 -31.59
CA HIS A 250 21.53 -8.15 -30.22
C HIS A 250 20.43 -8.66 -29.29
N TYR A 251 20.74 -9.65 -28.44
CA TYR A 251 19.79 -10.32 -27.56
C TYR A 251 18.95 -9.36 -26.69
N SER A 252 19.49 -8.18 -26.33
CA SER A 252 18.77 -7.15 -25.57
C SER A 252 17.60 -6.50 -26.33
N GLN A 253 17.58 -6.61 -27.67
CA GLN A 253 16.46 -6.16 -28.53
C GLN A 253 15.48 -7.30 -28.88
N GLN A 254 15.84 -8.56 -28.57
CA GLN A 254 15.04 -9.74 -28.92
C GLN A 254 13.99 -10.13 -27.86
N THR A 255 14.17 -9.71 -26.60
CA THR A 255 13.13 -9.93 -25.58
C THR A 255 12.01 -8.91 -25.79
N TYR A 256 10.88 -9.39 -26.30
CA TYR A 256 9.67 -8.58 -26.48
C TYR A 256 9.19 -8.04 -25.12
N ASN A 257 9.62 -6.83 -24.77
CA ASN A 257 9.10 -6.14 -23.58
C ASN A 257 7.77 -5.49 -23.96
N ALA A 258 6.67 -6.21 -23.68
CA ALA A 258 5.33 -5.71 -23.95
C ALA A 258 5.09 -4.40 -23.18
N SER A 259 5.45 -4.36 -21.90
CA SER A 259 5.10 -3.30 -20.95
C SER A 259 5.99 -2.07 -20.95
N ILE A 260 7.27 -2.23 -21.32
CA ILE A 260 8.30 -1.17 -21.17
C ILE A 260 8.32 -0.30 -22.41
N SER A 261 8.38 1.02 -22.19
CA SER A 261 8.51 2.01 -23.26
C SER A 261 9.73 1.68 -24.14
N PRO A 262 9.64 1.80 -25.47
CA PRO A 262 10.80 1.61 -26.35
C PRO A 262 12.01 2.46 -25.93
N PHE A 263 11.78 3.67 -25.39
CA PHE A 263 12.85 4.55 -24.90
C PHE A 263 13.50 4.02 -23.63
N ALA A 264 12.70 3.55 -22.67
CA ALA A 264 13.21 2.96 -21.44
C ALA A 264 13.93 1.62 -21.71
N ALA A 265 13.46 0.84 -22.69
CA ALA A 265 14.06 -0.41 -23.11
C ALA A 265 15.52 -0.24 -23.61
N VAL A 266 15.87 0.90 -24.21
CA VAL A 266 17.26 1.20 -24.63
C VAL A 266 18.24 1.22 -23.45
N SER A 267 17.77 1.50 -22.22
CA SER A 267 18.59 1.42 -21.01
C SER A 267 18.88 -0.02 -20.54
N GLY A 268 18.31 -1.03 -21.21
CA GLY A 268 18.33 -2.42 -20.77
C GLY A 268 17.31 -2.71 -19.66
N LEU A 269 16.31 -1.87 -19.49
CA LEU A 269 15.18 -2.12 -18.58
C LEU A 269 14.24 -3.17 -19.20
N THR A 270 14.01 -4.26 -18.47
CA THR A 270 13.06 -5.32 -18.83
C THR A 270 11.84 -5.29 -17.93
N HIS A 271 10.74 -5.94 -18.34
CA HIS A 271 9.56 -6.10 -17.49
C HIS A 271 9.93 -6.73 -16.13
N GLU A 272 10.75 -7.80 -16.14
CA GLU A 272 11.21 -8.47 -14.92
C GLU A 272 12.01 -7.52 -14.02
N LYS A 273 12.91 -6.72 -14.59
CA LYS A 273 13.74 -5.76 -13.83
C LYS A 273 12.92 -4.60 -13.28
N PHE A 274 11.90 -4.17 -14.04
CA PHE A 274 10.93 -3.19 -13.56
C PHE A 274 10.16 -3.76 -12.36
N MET A 275 9.62 -4.98 -12.46
CA MET A 275 8.88 -5.61 -11.36
C MET A 275 9.78 -5.94 -10.16
N SER A 276 11.03 -6.35 -10.38
CA SER A 276 11.97 -6.60 -9.28
C SER A 276 12.24 -5.34 -8.47
N ASN A 277 12.34 -4.20 -9.15
CA ASN A 277 12.65 -2.88 -8.57
C ASN A 277 11.39 -2.05 -8.27
N TYR A 278 10.20 -2.63 -8.46
CA TYR A 278 8.95 -1.91 -8.27
C TYR A 278 8.86 -1.29 -6.87
N ASN A 279 8.52 -0.01 -6.83
CA ASN A 279 8.25 0.76 -5.64
C ASN A 279 7.02 1.64 -5.91
N PRO A 280 6.06 1.73 -4.97
CA PRO A 280 4.82 2.50 -5.14
C PRO A 280 5.02 4.01 -5.34
N ILE A 281 6.22 4.54 -5.07
CA ILE A 281 6.60 5.95 -5.26
C ILE A 281 7.10 6.21 -6.70
N ILE A 282 7.62 5.19 -7.38
CA ILE A 282 8.14 5.32 -8.74
C ILE A 282 6.96 5.40 -9.71
N GLY A 283 6.91 6.47 -10.51
CA GLY A 283 5.85 6.66 -11.50
C GLY A 283 5.90 5.66 -12.66
N SER A 284 4.84 5.63 -13.45
CA SER A 284 4.63 4.79 -14.66
C SER A 284 5.51 5.17 -15.87
N TRP A 285 6.45 6.10 -15.73
CA TRP A 285 7.20 6.70 -16.86
C TRP A 285 8.07 5.71 -17.65
N ASP A 286 8.44 4.59 -17.02
CA ASP A 286 9.16 3.50 -17.67
C ASP A 286 8.25 2.63 -18.57
N LEU A 287 6.93 2.73 -18.39
CA LEU A 287 5.95 1.94 -19.12
C LEU A 287 5.52 2.60 -20.43
N VAL A 288 5.05 1.79 -21.38
CA VAL A 288 4.52 2.24 -22.67
C VAL A 288 3.28 3.12 -22.50
N TYR A 289 2.43 2.75 -21.55
CA TYR A 289 1.20 3.47 -21.23
C TYR A 289 1.29 4.01 -19.81
N ASP A 290 0.71 5.20 -19.62
CA ASP A 290 0.55 5.81 -18.32
C ASP A 290 -0.54 5.07 -17.54
N LEU A 291 -0.14 4.03 -16.80
CA LEU A 291 -1.00 3.24 -15.94
C LEU A 291 -0.88 3.74 -14.50
N ASP A 292 -2.00 3.86 -13.80
CA ASP A 292 -1.95 4.06 -12.34
C ASP A 292 -1.46 2.76 -11.67
N LEU A 293 -0.30 2.83 -11.01
CA LEU A 293 0.31 1.73 -10.25
C LEU A 293 0.51 2.13 -8.79
N SER A 294 -0.34 3.01 -8.25
CA SER A 294 -0.31 3.36 -6.84
C SER A 294 -0.49 2.14 -5.93
N SER A 295 -0.11 2.28 -4.66
CA SER A 295 -0.25 1.24 -3.63
C SER A 295 -1.69 0.74 -3.41
N LYS A 296 -2.68 1.49 -3.89
CA LYS A 296 -4.10 1.10 -3.87
C LYS A 296 -4.43 0.05 -4.93
N ILE A 297 -3.71 0.07 -6.05
CA ILE A 297 -3.94 -0.83 -7.20
C ILE A 297 -3.03 -2.05 -7.06
N VAL A 298 -1.76 -1.81 -6.80
CA VAL A 298 -0.76 -2.86 -6.57
C VAL A 298 -0.52 -2.92 -5.06
N PRO A 299 -1.01 -3.96 -4.36
CA PRO A 299 -0.96 -4.06 -2.90
C PRO A 299 0.42 -4.47 -2.39
N PHE A 300 1.48 -3.88 -2.95
CA PHE A 300 2.86 -4.04 -2.51
C PHE A 300 3.04 -3.29 -1.20
N VAL A 301 3.80 -3.89 -0.27
CA VAL A 301 4.12 -3.26 1.01
C VAL A 301 5.63 -3.16 1.13
N ASP A 302 6.13 -1.93 1.08
CA ASP A 302 7.52 -1.65 1.46
C ASP A 302 7.58 -1.27 2.94
N LEU A 303 8.34 -2.04 3.70
CA LEU A 303 8.63 -1.74 5.10
C LEU A 303 10.01 -1.10 5.26
N ASP A 304 10.83 -1.09 4.20
CA ASP A 304 12.05 -0.31 4.17
C ASP A 304 11.65 1.15 3.94
N CYS A 305 11.72 1.91 5.01
CA CYS A 305 11.31 3.30 5.04
C CYS A 305 12.38 4.12 4.32
N CYS A 306 12.30 4.24 3.00
CA CYS A 306 13.19 5.06 2.20
C CYS A 306 12.46 6.31 1.71
N ASP A 307 13.13 7.45 1.72
CA ASP A 307 12.59 8.68 1.13
C ASP A 307 12.73 8.66 -0.40
N HIS A 308 12.26 9.73 -1.06
CA HIS A 308 12.38 9.92 -2.52
C HIS A 308 13.82 9.95 -3.04
N THR A 309 14.82 10.16 -2.17
CA THR A 309 16.26 10.09 -2.52
C THR A 309 16.86 8.71 -2.25
N ASN A 310 16.03 7.74 -1.86
CA ASN A 310 16.41 6.38 -1.48
C ASN A 310 17.27 6.33 -0.20
N THR A 311 17.18 7.36 0.64
CA THR A 311 17.80 7.38 1.97
C THR A 311 16.86 6.78 3.00
N ALA A 312 17.38 5.85 3.80
CA ALA A 312 16.61 5.18 4.84
C ALA A 312 16.30 6.16 5.99
N TYR A 313 15.04 6.20 6.41
CA TYR A 313 14.58 6.89 7.60
C TYR A 313 13.96 5.92 8.61
N TYR A 314 13.81 6.38 9.84
CA TYR A 314 13.26 5.57 10.93
C TYR A 314 11.80 5.95 11.20
N MET A 315 10.99 4.95 11.52
CA MET A 315 9.61 5.15 11.95
C MET A 315 9.54 5.38 13.46
N ASN A 316 8.62 6.23 13.90
CA ASN A 316 8.37 6.52 15.30
C ASN A 316 7.66 5.34 16.00
N SER A 317 8.14 4.95 17.18
CA SER A 317 7.62 3.81 17.97
C SER A 317 6.59 4.17 19.02
N TYR A 318 5.92 5.33 18.91
CA TYR A 318 4.96 5.79 19.90
C TYR A 318 3.96 4.73 20.36
N ALA A 319 3.44 3.89 19.45
CA ALA A 319 2.48 2.85 19.78
C ALA A 319 3.12 1.74 20.64
N LEU A 320 4.35 1.33 20.31
CA LEU A 320 5.12 0.34 21.06
C LEU A 320 5.53 0.87 22.44
N ASP A 321 5.95 2.14 22.52
CA ASP A 321 6.33 2.75 23.79
C ASP A 321 5.13 3.00 24.69
N PHE A 322 4.00 3.44 24.12
CA PHE A 322 2.77 3.57 24.88
C PHE A 322 2.28 2.22 25.40
N PHE A 323 2.41 1.16 24.60
CA PHE A 323 2.10 -0.20 25.06
C PHE A 323 2.94 -0.60 26.29
N LYS A 324 4.24 -0.26 26.31
CA LYS A 324 5.16 -0.60 27.41
C LYS A 324 4.99 0.26 28.65
N HIS A 325 4.81 1.57 28.48
CA HIS A 325 4.89 2.54 29.58
C HIS A 325 3.53 3.15 29.95
N GLY A 326 2.58 3.16 29.03
CA GLY A 326 1.24 3.74 29.23
C GLY A 326 1.23 5.24 29.52
N SER A 327 2.28 5.98 29.13
CA SER A 327 2.47 7.38 29.51
C SER A 327 2.46 8.32 28.31
N GLN A 328 1.54 9.29 28.30
CA GLN A 328 1.51 10.37 27.31
C GLN A 328 2.71 11.33 27.44
N THR A 329 3.20 11.57 28.67
CA THR A 329 4.29 12.53 28.88
C THR A 329 5.57 12.08 28.19
N LEU A 330 5.81 10.76 28.20
CA LEU A 330 6.94 10.15 27.53
C LEU A 330 6.82 10.23 26.00
N LEU A 331 5.60 10.13 25.45
CA LEU A 331 5.37 10.33 24.01
C LEU A 331 5.65 11.77 23.54
N ASN A 332 5.34 12.76 24.38
CA ASN A 332 5.61 14.16 24.07
C ASN A 332 7.10 14.52 24.23
N LEU A 333 7.75 14.02 25.28
CA LEU A 333 9.13 14.37 25.61
C LEU A 333 10.15 13.58 24.80
N GLU A 334 9.96 12.26 24.69
CA GLU A 334 10.93 11.38 24.04
C GLU A 334 10.53 11.16 22.57
N ASN A 335 9.30 10.74 22.27
CA ASN A 335 8.85 10.51 20.88
C ASN A 335 8.50 11.79 20.09
N GLU A 336 8.73 12.97 20.65
CA GLU A 336 8.50 14.29 20.06
C GLU A 336 7.10 14.49 19.43
N LEU A 337 6.08 13.84 19.99
CA LEU A 337 4.71 14.01 19.49
C LEU A 337 4.05 15.26 20.05
N ASN A 338 3.36 16.00 19.19
CA ASN A 338 2.56 17.14 19.62
C ASN A 338 1.45 16.71 20.59
N LEU A 339 1.34 17.40 21.73
CA LEU A 339 0.31 17.13 22.75
C LEU A 339 -1.13 17.10 22.22
N GLY A 340 -1.43 17.91 21.20
CA GLY A 340 -2.76 17.95 20.57
C GLY A 340 -3.09 16.69 19.76
N ASP A 341 -2.08 16.02 19.22
CA ASP A 341 -2.25 14.92 18.27
C ASP A 341 -2.13 13.54 18.94
N ILE A 342 -1.39 13.44 20.05
CA ILE A 342 -1.13 12.16 20.75
C ILE A 342 -2.42 11.39 21.04
N TYR A 343 -3.47 12.08 21.52
CA TYR A 343 -4.74 11.44 21.83
C TYR A 343 -5.34 10.76 20.60
N ASN A 344 -5.35 11.44 19.44
CA ASN A 344 -5.93 10.90 18.21
C ASN A 344 -5.10 9.72 17.70
N TYR A 345 -3.76 9.82 17.70
CA TYR A 345 -2.90 8.70 17.30
C TYR A 345 -3.11 7.45 18.16
N LEU A 346 -3.22 7.63 19.48
CA LEU A 346 -3.47 6.51 20.39
C LEU A 346 -4.91 5.97 20.27
N LEU A 347 -5.89 6.84 20.04
CA LEU A 347 -7.28 6.45 19.83
C LEU A 347 -7.41 5.63 18.54
N ASP A 348 -6.87 6.14 17.44
CA ASP A 348 -6.88 5.46 16.14
C ASP A 348 -6.25 4.09 16.27
N PHE A 349 -5.04 4.00 16.86
CA PHE A 349 -4.36 2.72 17.09
C PHE A 349 -5.17 1.76 17.97
N ASN A 350 -5.81 2.26 19.04
CA ASN A 350 -6.67 1.44 19.89
C ASN A 350 -7.92 0.93 19.16
N LEU A 351 -8.49 1.72 18.24
CA LEU A 351 -9.61 1.31 17.38
C LEU A 351 -9.18 0.24 16.38
N VAL A 352 -7.96 0.29 15.86
CA VAL A 352 -7.39 -0.78 15.02
C VAL A 352 -7.32 -2.10 15.79
N LEU A 353 -6.69 -2.08 16.98
CA LEU A 353 -6.56 -3.29 17.81
C LEU A 353 -7.93 -3.86 18.19
N SER A 354 -8.89 -2.98 18.49
CA SER A 354 -10.26 -3.38 18.80
C SER A 354 -10.95 -4.01 17.59
N SER A 355 -10.77 -3.45 16.38
CA SER A 355 -11.31 -4.01 15.14
C SER A 355 -10.74 -5.38 14.82
N ILE A 356 -9.42 -5.58 15.01
CA ILE A 356 -8.75 -6.88 14.85
C ILE A 356 -9.34 -7.89 15.84
N LYS A 357 -9.41 -7.52 17.12
CA LYS A 357 -9.98 -8.38 18.17
C LYS A 357 -11.42 -8.78 17.85
N THR A 358 -12.31 -7.83 17.61
CA THR A 358 -13.73 -8.10 17.31
C THR A 358 -13.89 -8.98 16.08
N SER A 359 -13.06 -8.78 15.04
CA SER A 359 -13.15 -9.62 13.83
C SER A 359 -12.75 -11.07 14.12
N LEU A 360 -11.71 -11.29 14.93
CA LEU A 360 -11.32 -12.64 15.36
C LEU A 360 -12.38 -13.29 16.27
N GLU A 361 -13.03 -12.52 17.14
CA GLU A 361 -14.17 -13.01 17.96
C GLU A 361 -15.29 -13.54 17.06
N VAL A 362 -15.68 -12.78 16.03
CA VAL A 362 -16.74 -13.17 15.09
C VAL A 362 -16.36 -14.44 14.31
N ILE A 363 -15.10 -14.57 13.91
CA ILE A 363 -14.60 -15.77 13.22
C ILE A 363 -14.73 -16.99 14.14
N ILE A 364 -14.25 -16.89 15.38
CA ILE A 364 -14.35 -17.96 16.38
C ILE A 364 -15.82 -18.33 16.65
N GLU A 365 -16.70 -17.35 16.78
CA GLU A 365 -18.13 -17.61 16.98
C GLU A 365 -18.78 -18.34 15.81
N ASN A 366 -18.36 -18.04 14.58
CA ASN A 366 -18.85 -18.71 13.38
C ASN A 366 -18.30 -20.13 13.25
N GLU A 367 -17.01 -20.34 13.54
CA GLU A 367 -16.39 -21.67 13.58
C GLU A 367 -17.07 -22.58 14.62
N ARG A 368 -17.37 -22.05 15.81
CA ARG A 368 -18.14 -22.78 16.84
C ARG A 368 -19.53 -23.23 16.38
N LYS A 369 -20.15 -22.50 15.45
CA LYS A 369 -21.49 -22.82 14.91
C LYS A 369 -21.44 -23.85 13.77
N GLN A 370 -20.32 -24.01 13.07
CA GLN A 370 -20.19 -24.84 11.85
C GLN A 370 -19.60 -26.26 12.05
N THR A 371 -19.05 -26.60 13.24
CA THR A 371 -18.65 -27.93 13.80
C THR A 371 -17.23 -28.51 13.60
N THR A 372 -16.81 -29.35 14.59
CA THR A 372 -15.59 -30.16 14.84
C THR A 372 -14.28 -29.43 15.24
N SER A 373 -13.58 -29.99 16.22
CA SER A 373 -12.61 -29.35 17.13
C SER A 373 -11.37 -28.73 16.52
N ASP A 374 -11.00 -29.08 15.29
CA ASP A 374 -9.64 -28.91 14.81
C ASP A 374 -9.37 -27.49 14.23
N ASP A 375 -10.40 -26.76 13.80
CA ASP A 375 -10.26 -25.37 13.32
C ASP A 375 -10.14 -24.35 14.49
N LEU A 376 -10.65 -24.71 15.67
CA LEU A 376 -10.55 -23.87 16.87
C LEU A 376 -9.13 -23.78 17.41
N ASP A 377 -8.26 -24.75 17.11
CA ASP A 377 -6.87 -24.75 17.54
C ASP A 377 -6.04 -23.65 16.86
N PHE A 378 -6.46 -23.17 15.68
CA PHE A 378 -5.80 -22.07 14.98
C PHE A 378 -6.28 -20.71 15.47
N SER A 379 -7.59 -20.45 15.49
CA SER A 379 -8.11 -19.11 15.78
C SER A 379 -8.01 -18.72 17.26
N LEU A 380 -8.12 -19.69 18.18
CA LEU A 380 -8.22 -19.44 19.61
C LEU A 380 -6.91 -18.91 20.25
N PRO A 381 -5.72 -19.49 20.00
CA PRO A 381 -4.48 -18.97 20.58
C PRO A 381 -4.12 -17.58 20.03
N LEU A 382 -4.37 -17.35 18.74
CA LEU A 382 -4.16 -16.05 18.10
C LEU A 382 -5.04 -14.99 18.75
N TYR A 383 -6.32 -15.30 18.91
CA TYR A 383 -7.28 -14.42 19.57
C TYR A 383 -6.90 -14.13 21.02
N GLN A 384 -6.45 -15.13 21.79
CA GLN A 384 -6.01 -14.92 23.17
C GLN A 384 -4.81 -13.96 23.25
N SER A 385 -3.81 -14.14 22.38
CA SER A 385 -2.63 -13.28 22.31
C SER A 385 -3.02 -11.83 21.97
N ILE A 386 -3.81 -11.64 20.92
CA ILE A 386 -4.24 -10.31 20.46
C ILE A 386 -5.21 -9.66 21.45
N SER A 387 -6.12 -10.42 22.05
CA SER A 387 -7.04 -9.90 23.07
C SER A 387 -6.28 -9.43 24.31
N ASN A 388 -5.24 -10.15 24.73
CA ASN A 388 -4.38 -9.71 25.83
C ASN A 388 -3.68 -8.38 25.49
N LEU A 389 -3.07 -8.29 24.30
CA LEU A 389 -2.43 -7.06 23.81
C LEU A 389 -3.40 -5.87 23.78
N GLN A 390 -4.58 -6.07 23.20
CA GLN A 390 -5.63 -5.04 23.13
C GLN A 390 -6.09 -4.62 24.52
N SER A 391 -6.22 -5.56 25.46
CA SER A 391 -6.64 -5.26 26.83
C SER A 391 -5.60 -4.42 27.59
N ILE A 392 -4.30 -4.72 27.43
CA ILE A 392 -3.21 -3.95 28.04
C ILE A 392 -3.18 -2.54 27.46
N PHE A 393 -3.21 -2.42 26.13
CA PHE A 393 -3.19 -1.12 25.46
C PHE A 393 -4.41 -0.28 25.85
N SER A 394 -5.61 -0.87 25.81
CA SER A 394 -6.86 -0.19 26.19
C SER A 394 -6.89 0.18 27.67
N SER A 395 -6.34 -0.65 28.56
CA SER A 395 -6.21 -0.32 29.99
C SER A 395 -5.31 0.89 30.20
N ASN A 396 -4.15 0.93 29.54
CA ASN A 396 -3.24 2.08 29.56
C ASN A 396 -3.92 3.34 29.01
N PHE A 397 -4.60 3.23 27.87
CA PHE A 397 -5.35 4.32 27.25
C PHE A 397 -6.44 4.87 28.18
N ASN A 398 -7.27 4.00 28.74
CA ASN A 398 -8.34 4.39 29.64
C ASN A 398 -7.81 4.99 30.95
N ARG A 399 -6.68 4.49 31.48
CA ARG A 399 -6.02 5.06 32.66
C ARG A 399 -5.47 6.47 32.37
N GLN A 400 -4.88 6.67 31.20
CA GLN A 400 -4.30 7.95 30.80
C GLN A 400 -5.40 9.01 30.53
N TYR A 401 -6.55 8.59 29.99
CA TYR A 401 -7.64 9.48 29.57
C TYR A 401 -8.94 9.30 30.35
N LEU A 402 -8.84 8.97 31.64
CA LEU A 402 -10.00 8.82 32.54
C LEU A 402 -10.96 10.02 32.41
N GLY A 403 -12.20 9.74 31.98
CA GLY A 403 -13.28 10.73 31.91
C GLY A 403 -13.54 11.37 30.53
N ARG A 404 -12.71 11.13 29.50
CA ARG A 404 -12.99 11.60 28.13
C ARG A 404 -13.90 10.69 27.30
N ASN A 405 -14.09 9.43 27.71
CA ASN A 405 -15.04 8.49 27.08
C ASN A 405 -16.53 8.78 27.44
N ARG A 406 -16.82 9.95 28.02
CA ARG A 406 -18.17 10.45 28.29
C ARG A 406 -18.47 11.66 27.41
N LEU A 407 -18.56 11.45 26.10
CA LEU A 407 -19.25 12.36 25.18
C LEU A 407 -20.03 11.53 24.17
#